data_AF-A0A380CEP6-F1
#
_entry.id   AF-A0A380CEP6-F1
#
_cell.length_a   1.000
_cell.length_b   1.000
_cell.length_c   1.000
_cell.angle_alpha   90.00
_cell.angle_beta   90.00
_cell.angle_gamma   90.00
#
_symmetry.space_group_name_H-M   'P 1'
#
loop_
_entity.id
_entity.type
_entity.pdbx_description
1 polymer ?
#
loop_
_entity_poly.entity_id
_entity_poly.type
_entity_poly.pdbx_seq_one_letter_code
_entity_poly.pdbx_strand_id
1 'polypeptide(L)' 'MANLIKINTLEGEKLLINVNQIVEVQRIIEDEDLKSIIVLQSGKRIHVNEDIDTILSRANG' A
#
# COMPACT_ATOMS: atom_id res chain seq x y z
N MET A 1 17.23 9.58 -4.17
CA MET A 1 15.89 9.93 -4.69
C MET A 1 14.86 9.26 -3.78
N ALA A 2 13.79 9.94 -3.36
CA ALA A 2 12.72 9.32 -2.57
C ALA A 2 11.68 8.70 -3.53
N ASN A 3 11.39 7.41 -3.40
CA ASN A 3 10.37 6.77 -4.25
C ASN A 3 9.01 6.85 -3.54
N LEU A 4 8.17 7.79 -3.97
CA LEU A 4 6.91 8.14 -3.32
C LEU A 4 5.74 7.62 -4.15
N ILE A 5 4.88 6.80 -3.54
CA ILE A 5 3.65 6.31 -4.14
C ILE A 5 2.42 6.96 -3.49
N LYS A 6 1.42 7.27 -4.32
CA LYS A 6 0.09 7.62 -3.84
C LYS A 6 -0.70 6.33 -3.62
N ILE A 7 -1.34 6.24 -2.46
CA ILE A 7 -2.19 5.13 -2.06
C ILE A 7 -3.52 5.63 -1.51
N ASN A 8 -4.60 4.91 -1.79
CA ASN A 8 -5.92 5.16 -1.20
C ASN A 8 -6.15 4.21 -0.02
N THR A 9 -6.46 4.77 1.15
CA THR A 9 -6.86 3.97 2.32
C THR A 9 -8.30 3.49 2.17
N LEU A 10 -8.67 2.48 2.96
CA LEU A 10 -10.07 2.04 3.04
C LEU A 10 -11.01 3.12 3.59
N GLU A 11 -10.48 4.07 4.35
CA GLU A 11 -11.23 5.22 4.90
C GLU A 11 -11.45 6.33 3.84
N GLY A 12 -10.95 6.14 2.62
CA GLY A 12 -11.06 7.09 1.51
C GLY A 12 -10.01 8.20 1.53
N GLU A 13 -9.01 8.11 2.42
CA GLU A 13 -7.91 9.07 2.48
C GLU A 13 -6.85 8.76 1.42
N LYS A 14 -6.27 9.81 0.84
CA LYS A 14 -5.11 9.69 -0.06
C LYS A 14 -3.83 9.94 0.71
N LEU A 15 -3.01 8.91 0.82
CA LEU A 15 -1.71 8.98 1.48
C LEU A 15 -0.58 8.98 0.46
N LEU A 16 0.53 9.61 0.85
CA LEU A 16 1.79 9.56 0.10
C LEU A 16 2.77 8.74 0.92
N ILE A 17 3.13 7.55 0.43
CA ILE A 17 4.05 6.65 1.13
C ILE A 17 5.39 6.61 0.42
N ASN A 18 6.47 6.66 1.20
CA ASN A 18 7.79 6.33 0.69
C ASN A 18 7.96 4.82 0.66
N VAL A 19 8.11 4.26 -0.53
CA VAL A 19 8.27 2.82 -0.79
C VAL A 19 9.45 2.25 0.00
N ASN A 20 10.52 3.02 0.14
CA ASN A 20 11.71 2.58 0.87
C ASN A 20 11.44 2.43 2.39
N GLN A 21 10.31 2.92 2.89
CA GLN A 21 9.86 2.77 4.27
C GLN A 21 8.83 1.64 4.45
N ILE A 22 8.43 0.99 3.36
CA ILE A 22 7.57 -0.19 3.39
C ILE A 22 8.45 -1.38 3.75
N VAL A 23 8.26 -1.89 4.97
CA VAL A 23 9.00 -3.06 5.47
C VAL A 23 8.27 -4.36 5.20
N GLU A 24 6.95 -4.31 5.09
CA GLU A 24 6.12 -5.50 4.87
C GLU A 24 4.84 -5.10 4.14
N VAL A 25 4.43 -5.96 3.21
CA VAL A 25 3.13 -5.88 2.54
C VAL A 25 2.40 -7.19 2.75
N GLN A 26 1.26 -7.14 3.43
CA GLN A 26 0.43 -8.31 3.68
C GLN A 26 -0.86 -8.20 2.87
N ARG A 27 -1.12 -9.18 2.01
CA ARG A 27 -2.39 -9.29 1.29
C ARG A 27 -3.48 -9.79 2.22
N ILE A 28 -4.57 -9.04 2.30
CA ILE A 28 -5.81 -9.48 2.93
C ILE A 28 -6.73 -9.91 1.80
N ILE A 29 -7.09 -11.18 1.78
CA ILE A 29 -8.09 -11.72 0.87
C ILE A 29 -9.40 -11.72 1.66
N GLU A 30 -10.15 -10.62 1.58
CA GLU A 30 -11.48 -10.52 2.18
C GLU A 30 -12.61 -10.81 1.18
N ASP A 31 -12.34 -10.73 -0.13
CA ASP A 31 -13.28 -11.12 -1.18
C ASP A 31 -12.52 -11.33 -2.52
N GLU A 32 -13.06 -12.09 -3.48
CA GLU A 32 -12.44 -12.27 -4.80
C GLU A 32 -12.22 -10.93 -5.54
N ASP A 33 -13.04 -9.93 -5.21
CA ASP A 33 -13.04 -8.60 -5.83
C ASP A 33 -12.32 -7.52 -4.99
N LEU A 34 -12.18 -7.70 -3.68
CA LEU A 34 -11.56 -6.73 -2.77
C LEU A 34 -10.12 -7.14 -2.44
N LYS A 35 -9.19 -6.62 -3.24
CA LYS A 35 -7.76 -6.73 -2.98
C LYS A 35 -7.34 -5.61 -2.03
N SER A 36 -7.40 -5.88 -0.73
CA SER A 36 -6.88 -5.00 0.30
C SER A 36 -5.46 -5.44 0.68
N ILE A 37 -4.56 -4.49 0.93
CA ILE A 37 -3.24 -4.78 1.52
C ILE A 37 -3.02 -4.00 2.81
N ILE A 38 -2.25 -4.58 3.73
CA ILE A 38 -1.68 -3.85 4.85
C ILE A 38 -0.25 -3.50 4.49
N VAL A 39 0.06 -2.21 4.56
CA VAL A 39 1.42 -1.68 4.43
C VAL A 39 1.93 -1.35 5.84
N LEU A 40 3.07 -1.91 6.23
CA LEU A 40 3.75 -1.54 7.47
C LEU A 40 4.78 -0.43 7.18
N GLN A 41 4.54 0.77 7.70
CA GLN A 41 5.43 1.93 7.57
C GLN A 41 5.71 2.54 8.95
N SER A 42 6.99 2.64 9.33
CA SER A 42 7.40 3.22 10.62
C SER A 42 6.70 2.61 11.84
N GLY A 43 6.41 1.30 11.78
CA GLY A 43 5.68 0.56 12.82
C GLY A 43 4.16 0.75 12.80
N LYS A 44 3.61 1.57 11.89
CA LYS A 44 2.17 1.72 11.70
C LYS A 44 1.67 0.82 10.58
N ARG A 45 0.56 0.12 10.82
CA ARG A 45 -0.17 -0.66 9.81
C ARG A 45 -1.17 0.27 9.12
N ILE A 46 -1.09 0.37 7.81
CA ILE A 46 -1.99 1.18 6.98
C ILE A 46 -2.78 0.22 6.11
N HIS A 47 -4.10 0.25 6.23
CA HIS A 47 -4.98 -0.59 5.43
C HIS A 47 -5.37 0.15 4.16
N VAL A 48 -5.00 -0.40 3.01
CA VAL A 48 -5.14 0.23 1.70
C VAL A 48 -6.00 -0.59 0.77
N ASN A 49 -6.81 0.11 -0.01
CA ASN A 49 -7.71 -0.44 -1.00
C ASN A 49 -7.05 -0.39 -2.39
N GLU A 50 -5.90 -1.04 -2.53
CA GLU A 50 -5.16 -1.11 -3.80
C GLU A 50 -4.55 -2.50 -4.00
N ASP A 51 -4.41 -2.88 -5.28
CA ASP A 51 -3.75 -4.11 -5.69
C ASP A 51 -2.24 -4.03 -5.41
N ILE A 52 -1.67 -5.12 -4.87
CA ILE A 52 -0.24 -5.23 -4.60
C ILE A 52 0.62 -5.05 -5.85
N ASP A 53 0.17 -5.54 -7.01
CA ASP A 53 0.88 -5.41 -8.29
C ASP A 53 0.94 -3.95 -8.73
N THR A 54 -0.11 -3.18 -8.44
CA THR A 54 -0.15 -1.74 -8.71
C THR A 54 0.83 -0.99 -7.82
N ILE A 55 0.90 -1.35 -6.54
CA ILE A 55 1.82 -0.72 -5.58
C ILE A 55 3.27 -1.07 -5.90
N LEU A 56 3.56 -2.34 -6.21
CA LEU A 56 4.90 -2.80 -6.58
C LEU A 56 5.36 -2.25 -7.95
N SER A 57 4.46 -2.13 -8.93
CA SER A 57 4.78 -1.52 -10.23
C SER A 57 5.16 -0.05 -10.08
N ARG A 58 4.41 0.72 -9.29
CA ARG A 58 4.71 2.14 -9.01
C ARG A 58 5.98 2.32 -8.17
N ALA A 59 6.28 1.35 -7.32
CA ALA A 59 7.48 1.31 -6.49
C ALA A 59 8.79 1.01 -7.23
N ASN A 60 8.70 0.40 -8.41
CA ASN A 60 9.87 0.04 -9.24
C ASN A 60 10.06 0.96 -10.46
N GLY A 61 9.18 1.95 -10.64
CA GLY A 61 9.40 3.08 -11.55
C GLY A 61 10.34 4.12 -10.95
#